data_AF-A0A0G1F0W6-F1
#
_entry.id   AF-A0A0G1F0W6-F1
#
_cell.length_a   1.000
_cell.length_b   1.000
_cell.length_c   1.000
_cell.angle_alpha   90.00
_cell.angle_beta   90.00
_cell.angle_gamma   90.00
#
_symmetry.space_group_name_H-M   'P 1'
#
loop_
_entity.id
_entity.type
_entity.pdbx_description
1 polymer ?
#
loop_
_entity_poly.entity_id
_entity_poly.type
_entity_poly.pdbx_seq_one_letter_code
_entity_poly.pdbx_strand_id
1 'polypeptide(L)'
;ITRAVGDNSLPASFPFLPFDSTKNSYEKGAPIVLASYPAGFLGGINIQQNLYVTSSVGIIDNVFTFKENTFDLFSISGSIVAQKGASGGAIVNSDGRLIGLIATATDANTTSERSLQAITIDHIENSLNEEMGMDLESFMGNNLHLQEQLQSFQNTLAPALTEALVKELNKTN
;
A
#
# COMPACT_ATOMS: atom_id res chain seq x y z
N ILE A 1 16.16 6.84 -5.77
CA ILE A 1 17.09 7.61 -4.91
C ILE A 1 18.37 7.82 -5.72
N THR A 2 18.76 9.07 -6.00
CA THR A 2 19.86 9.37 -6.94
C THR A 2 21.16 9.80 -6.27
N ARG A 3 21.14 10.10 -4.96
CA ARG A 3 22.34 10.40 -4.16
C ARG A 3 22.08 10.15 -2.68
N ALA A 4 23.14 9.84 -1.92
CA ALA A 4 23.09 9.88 -0.47
C ALA A 4 23.10 11.33 0.04
N VAL A 5 22.64 11.52 1.28
CA VAL A 5 22.93 12.74 2.03
C VAL A 5 24.38 12.62 2.54
N GLY A 6 25.29 13.39 1.95
CA GLY A 6 26.75 13.33 2.19
C GLY A 6 27.54 12.65 1.06
N ASP A 7 28.83 12.38 1.32
CA ASP A 7 29.78 11.81 0.34
C ASP A 7 29.80 10.27 0.30
N ASN A 8 28.84 9.61 0.96
CA ASN A 8 28.76 8.15 0.96
C ASN A 8 28.18 7.63 -0.37
N SER A 9 28.73 6.54 -0.89
CA SER A 9 28.12 5.79 -1.98
C SER A 9 26.78 5.20 -1.54
N LEU A 10 25.78 5.22 -2.42
CA LEU A 10 24.53 4.50 -2.20
C LEU A 10 24.81 2.98 -2.05
N PRO A 11 24.04 2.25 -1.23
CA PRO A 11 24.17 0.81 -1.16
C PRO A 11 23.81 0.19 -2.52
N ALA A 12 24.43 -0.95 -2.83
CA ALA A 12 24.14 -1.70 -4.06
C ALA A 12 22.67 -2.14 -4.14
N SER A 13 22.03 -2.33 -2.99
CA SER A 13 20.60 -2.61 -2.86
C SER A 13 20.05 -1.92 -1.60
N PHE A 14 18.85 -1.36 -1.68
CA PHE A 14 18.15 -0.88 -0.50
C PHE A 14 17.49 -2.05 0.23
N PRO A 15 17.51 -2.07 1.58
CA PRO A 15 16.70 -3.02 2.33
C PRO A 15 15.23 -2.86 1.95
N PHE A 16 14.56 -3.99 1.72
CA PHE A 16 13.14 -4.02 1.41
C PHE A 16 12.45 -5.09 2.25
N LEU A 17 11.14 -4.93 2.42
CA LEU A 17 10.30 -5.91 3.06
C LEU A 17 9.82 -6.89 1.98
N PRO A 18 10.22 -8.17 2.01
CA PRO A 18 9.73 -9.13 1.04
C PRO A 18 8.24 -9.37 1.28
N PHE A 19 7.48 -9.48 0.20
CA PHE A 19 6.07 -9.87 0.26
C PHE A 19 5.91 -11.38 0.23
N ASP A 20 4.76 -11.83 0.71
CA ASP A 20 4.33 -13.20 0.56
C ASP A 20 3.82 -13.39 -0.87
N SER A 21 4.60 -14.09 -1.69
CA SER A 21 4.23 -14.44 -3.07
C SER A 21 3.49 -15.78 -3.13
N THR A 22 3.30 -16.44 -1.99
CA THR A 22 2.46 -17.61 -1.94
C THR A 22 1.02 -17.11 -1.94
N LYS A 23 0.21 -17.56 -2.91
CA LYS A 23 -1.24 -17.28 -2.98
C LYS A 23 -2.01 -18.01 -1.86
N ASN A 24 -1.43 -18.00 -0.66
CA ASN A 24 -1.95 -18.62 0.53
C ASN A 24 -3.01 -17.70 1.11
N SER A 25 -4.19 -18.26 1.34
CA SER A 25 -5.21 -17.56 2.12
C SER A 25 -4.82 -17.55 3.59
N TYR A 26 -4.92 -16.40 4.23
CA TYR A 26 -4.80 -16.31 5.67
C TYR A 26 -6.16 -16.59 6.32
N GLU A 27 -6.16 -17.44 7.35
CA GLU A 27 -7.37 -17.72 8.11
C GLU A 27 -7.64 -16.65 9.17
N LYS A 28 -8.92 -16.53 9.54
CA LYS A 28 -9.33 -15.76 10.72
C LYS A 28 -8.56 -16.24 11.95
N GLY A 29 -8.06 -15.29 12.75
CA GLY A 29 -7.28 -15.54 13.95
C GLY A 29 -5.77 -15.68 13.71
N ALA A 30 -5.30 -15.65 12.46
CA ALA A 30 -3.87 -15.66 12.16
C ALA A 30 -3.17 -14.44 12.80
N PRO A 31 -2.04 -14.65 13.51
CA PRO A 31 -1.30 -13.57 14.14
C PRO A 31 -0.55 -12.75 13.09
N ILE A 32 -0.56 -11.44 13.26
CA ILE A 32 0.05 -10.48 12.34
C ILE A 32 0.74 -9.35 13.10
N VAL A 33 1.67 -8.68 12.44
CA VAL A 33 2.28 -7.43 12.93
C VAL A 33 1.92 -6.30 11.98
N LEU A 34 1.40 -5.22 12.52
CA LEU A 34 1.08 -4.00 11.79
C LEU A 34 2.15 -2.95 12.09
N ALA A 35 2.57 -2.19 11.09
CA ALA A 35 3.45 -1.04 11.25
C ALA A 35 3.02 0.11 10.33
N SER A 36 2.80 1.29 10.91
CA SER A 36 2.40 2.47 10.14
C SER A 36 2.80 3.77 10.85
N TYR A 37 2.36 4.90 10.29
CA TYR A 37 2.57 6.24 10.85
C TYR A 37 1.23 6.86 11.31
N PRO A 38 0.58 6.32 12.34
CA PRO A 38 -0.68 6.86 12.82
C PRO A 38 -0.49 8.28 13.36
N ALA A 39 -1.36 9.19 12.95
CA ALA A 39 -1.29 10.62 13.27
C ALA A 39 -2.57 11.17 13.90
N GLY A 40 -3.60 10.33 14.10
CA GLY A 40 -4.95 10.76 14.47
C GLY A 40 -5.06 11.49 15.81
N PHE A 41 -4.10 11.30 16.71
CA PHE A 41 -4.04 12.00 18.00
C PHE A 41 -2.90 13.03 18.08
N LEU A 42 -2.14 13.23 16.99
CA LEU A 42 -1.07 14.22 16.94
C LEU A 42 -1.64 15.59 16.55
N GLY A 43 -1.23 16.64 17.27
CA GLY A 43 -1.49 18.01 16.83
C GLY A 43 -0.73 18.35 15.54
N GLY A 44 -1.23 19.30 14.75
CA GLY A 44 -0.70 19.60 13.41
C GLY A 44 0.81 19.90 13.35
N ILE A 45 1.38 20.51 14.39
CA ILE A 45 2.83 20.77 14.48
C ILE A 45 3.62 19.46 14.62
N ASN A 46 3.12 18.51 15.43
CA ASN A 46 3.78 17.21 15.61
C ASN A 46 3.70 16.35 14.35
N ILE A 47 2.63 16.45 13.56
CA ILE A 47 2.54 15.77 12.26
C ILE A 47 3.64 16.25 11.30
N GLN A 48 3.93 17.55 11.28
CA GLN A 48 4.98 18.12 10.41
C GLN A 48 6.40 17.83 10.90
N GLN A 49 6.62 17.79 12.22
CA GLN A 49 7.96 17.75 12.77
C GLN A 49 8.38 16.37 13.28
N ASN A 50 7.43 15.55 13.75
CA ASN A 50 7.70 14.36 14.56
C ASN A 50 6.63 13.27 14.35
N LEU A 51 6.62 12.65 13.16
CA LEU A 51 5.78 11.50 12.87
C LEU A 51 6.53 10.20 13.19
N TYR A 52 6.05 9.47 14.20
CA TYR A 52 6.71 8.26 14.67
C TYR A 52 6.08 7.00 14.07
N VAL A 53 6.92 6.04 13.71
CA VAL A 53 6.45 4.70 13.38
C VAL A 53 5.86 4.05 14.62
N THR A 54 4.67 3.47 14.49
CA THR A 54 4.02 2.68 15.54
C THR A 54 3.79 1.29 15.02
N SER A 55 4.07 0.29 15.84
CA SER A 55 3.78 -1.11 15.53
C SER A 55 2.95 -1.77 16.62
N SER A 56 2.20 -2.80 16.23
CA SER A 56 1.35 -3.57 17.14
C SER A 56 1.14 -4.97 16.60
N VAL A 57 1.00 -5.94 17.50
CA VAL A 57 0.56 -7.29 17.16
C VAL A 57 -0.96 -7.28 17.09
N GLY A 58 -1.51 -7.92 16.06
CA GLY A 58 -2.95 -8.08 15.89
C GLY A 58 -3.29 -9.48 15.41
N ILE A 59 -4.56 -9.68 15.11
CA ILE A 59 -5.09 -10.89 14.48
C ILE A 59 -5.99 -10.51 13.31
N ILE A 60 -6.10 -11.40 12.34
CA ILE A 60 -7.07 -11.24 11.26
C ILE A 60 -8.47 -11.53 11.79
N ASP A 61 -9.37 -10.55 11.74
CA ASP A 61 -10.73 -10.71 12.25
C ASP A 61 -11.67 -11.35 11.23
N ASN A 62 -11.65 -10.85 9.99
CA ASN A 62 -12.50 -11.32 8.91
C ASN A 62 -11.75 -11.17 7.59
N VAL A 63 -12.13 -12.03 6.63
CA VAL A 63 -11.58 -12.08 5.29
C VAL A 63 -12.71 -11.82 4.31
N PHE A 64 -12.43 -11.04 3.27
CA PHE A 64 -13.40 -10.59 2.28
C PHE A 64 -12.87 -10.78 0.85
N THR A 65 -13.81 -10.93 -0.07
CA THR A 65 -13.60 -11.02 -1.53
C THR A 65 -14.46 -9.95 -2.22
N PHE A 66 -13.93 -9.34 -3.27
CA PHE A 66 -14.70 -8.47 -4.18
C PHE A 66 -15.35 -9.26 -5.32
N LYS A 67 -14.83 -10.45 -5.63
CA LYS A 67 -15.36 -11.38 -6.63
C LYS A 67 -15.78 -12.68 -5.92
N GLU A 68 -15.39 -13.83 -6.45
CA GLU A 68 -15.59 -15.14 -5.82
C GLU A 68 -14.24 -15.82 -5.62
N ASN A 69 -14.07 -16.51 -4.49
CA ASN A 69 -12.90 -17.35 -4.17
C ASN A 69 -11.53 -16.62 -4.23
N THR A 70 -11.50 -15.32 -3.97
CA THR A 70 -10.25 -14.53 -3.85
C THR A 70 -10.03 -14.06 -2.43
N PHE A 71 -8.76 -13.90 -2.05
CA PHE A 71 -8.37 -13.27 -0.80
C PHE A 71 -8.05 -11.80 -1.07
N ASP A 72 -9.04 -10.90 -1.00
CA ASP A 72 -8.86 -9.52 -1.47
C ASP A 72 -8.59 -8.51 -0.34
N LEU A 73 -9.27 -8.70 0.79
CA LEU A 73 -9.28 -7.77 1.89
C LEU A 73 -9.40 -8.51 3.21
N PHE A 74 -8.80 -7.99 4.27
CA PHE A 74 -9.05 -8.46 5.63
C PHE A 74 -9.16 -7.32 6.63
N SER A 75 -9.86 -7.58 7.73
CA SER A 75 -10.08 -6.61 8.80
C SER A 75 -9.22 -6.90 10.04
N ILE A 76 -8.82 -5.83 10.73
CA ILE A 76 -8.07 -5.86 11.98
C ILE A 76 -8.66 -4.83 12.94
N SER A 77 -9.23 -5.28 14.05
CA SER A 77 -9.84 -4.44 15.07
C SER A 77 -8.92 -4.31 16.29
N GLY A 78 -9.19 -3.30 17.13
CA GLY A 78 -8.58 -3.26 18.45
C GLY A 78 -7.10 -2.87 18.49
N SER A 79 -6.54 -2.32 17.40
CA SER A 79 -5.13 -1.96 17.33
C SER A 79 -4.88 -0.49 17.67
N ILE A 80 -3.82 -0.20 18.43
CA ILE A 80 -3.33 1.17 18.64
C ILE A 80 -2.94 1.86 17.32
N VAL A 81 -2.67 1.07 16.29
CA VAL A 81 -2.36 1.52 14.93
C VAL A 81 -3.61 2.07 14.21
N ALA A 82 -4.83 1.74 14.68
CA ALA A 82 -6.09 2.11 14.05
C ALA A 82 -6.44 3.61 14.18
N GLN A 83 -5.69 4.46 13.47
CA GLN A 83 -5.85 5.91 13.47
C GLN A 83 -5.74 6.46 12.04
N LYS A 84 -6.20 7.69 11.85
CA LYS A 84 -5.90 8.43 10.61
C LYS A 84 -4.39 8.53 10.44
N GLY A 85 -3.90 8.36 9.21
CA GLY A 85 -2.47 8.24 8.90
C GLY A 85 -1.94 6.79 8.88
N ALA A 86 -2.74 5.80 9.29
CA ALA A 86 -2.33 4.39 9.18
C ALA A 86 -2.36 3.85 7.74
N SER A 87 -3.10 4.48 6.83
CA SER A 87 -3.17 4.09 5.42
C SER A 87 -1.78 4.06 4.78
N GLY A 88 -1.53 3.02 3.98
CA GLY A 88 -0.21 2.69 3.43
C GLY A 88 0.70 1.92 4.39
N GLY A 89 0.28 1.71 5.64
CA GLY A 89 1.01 0.90 6.61
C GLY A 89 1.08 -0.57 6.22
N ALA A 90 2.19 -1.22 6.59
CA ALA A 90 2.48 -2.60 6.27
C ALA A 90 1.85 -3.55 7.30
N ILE A 91 1.39 -4.70 6.82
CA ILE A 91 0.98 -5.84 7.65
C ILE A 91 1.81 -7.05 7.25
N VAL A 92 2.47 -7.67 8.22
CA VAL A 92 3.31 -8.85 8.00
C VAL A 92 2.83 -10.07 8.77
N ASN A 93 3.08 -11.25 8.22
CA ASN A 93 2.84 -12.53 8.89
C ASN A 93 3.95 -12.86 9.92
N SER A 94 3.84 -14.04 10.54
CA SER A 94 4.83 -14.57 11.49
C SER A 94 6.22 -14.80 10.89
N ASP A 95 6.31 -14.97 9.57
CA ASP A 95 7.58 -15.16 8.85
C ASP A 95 8.21 -13.82 8.42
N GLY A 96 7.59 -12.69 8.78
CA GLY A 96 8.06 -11.35 8.42
C GLY A 96 7.84 -11.01 6.95
N ARG A 97 6.91 -11.68 6.27
CA ARG A 97 6.51 -11.39 4.88
C ARG A 97 5.35 -10.40 4.87
N LEU A 98 5.38 -9.41 3.98
CA LEU A 98 4.26 -8.49 3.74
C LEU A 98 3.08 -9.26 3.14
N ILE A 99 1.90 -9.14 3.77
CA ILE A 99 0.67 -9.83 3.34
C ILE A 99 -0.45 -8.86 2.97
N GLY A 100 -0.31 -7.60 3.35
CA GLY A 100 -1.26 -6.57 2.96
C GLY A 100 -0.84 -5.18 3.38
N LEU A 101 -1.57 -4.20 2.84
CA LEU A 101 -1.40 -2.78 3.11
C LEU A 101 -2.69 -2.23 3.70
N ILE A 102 -2.57 -1.49 4.81
CA ILE A 102 -3.70 -0.79 5.41
C ILE A 102 -4.25 0.21 4.38
N ALA A 103 -5.51 0.04 3.99
CA ALA A 103 -6.16 0.92 3.03
C ALA A 103 -7.04 1.94 3.75
N THR A 104 -7.93 1.44 4.63
CA THR A 104 -8.93 2.27 5.30
C THR A 104 -9.08 1.90 6.77
N ALA A 105 -9.78 2.77 7.50
CA ALA A 105 -10.15 2.56 8.90
C ALA A 105 -11.59 3.04 9.10
N THR A 106 -12.36 2.31 9.92
CA THR A 106 -13.66 2.80 10.38
C THR A 106 -13.49 4.05 11.24
N ASP A 107 -14.57 4.84 11.33
CA ASP A 107 -14.61 5.97 12.25
C ASP A 107 -15.23 5.52 13.58
N ALA A 108 -14.55 5.87 14.68
CA ALA A 108 -15.00 5.62 16.04
C ALA A 108 -14.19 6.47 17.02
N ASN A 109 -14.65 6.59 18.26
CA ASN A 109 -14.06 7.46 19.27
C ASN A 109 -12.72 6.93 19.79
N THR A 110 -12.58 5.61 19.90
CA THR A 110 -11.38 4.95 20.44
C THR A 110 -10.74 4.03 19.40
N THR A 111 -9.43 3.80 19.52
CA THR A 111 -8.72 2.83 18.66
C THR A 111 -9.19 1.39 18.86
N SER A 112 -9.71 1.07 20.05
CA SER A 112 -10.30 -0.24 20.36
C SER A 112 -11.57 -0.54 19.59
N GLU A 113 -12.35 0.48 19.25
CA GLU A 113 -13.62 0.37 18.51
C GLU A 113 -13.43 0.48 16.99
N ARG A 114 -12.22 0.82 16.53
CA ARG A 114 -11.91 0.94 15.11
C ARG A 114 -11.47 -0.40 14.52
N SER A 115 -11.84 -0.57 13.25
CA SER A 115 -11.37 -1.65 12.39
C SER A 115 -10.56 -1.04 11.25
N LEU A 116 -9.37 -1.58 11.03
CA LEU A 116 -8.54 -1.35 9.86
C LEU A 116 -8.94 -2.34 8.78
N GLN A 117 -9.03 -1.89 7.53
CA GLN A 117 -9.19 -2.76 6.38
C GLN A 117 -7.90 -2.72 5.55
N ALA A 118 -7.35 -3.89 5.26
CA ALA A 118 -6.13 -4.02 4.50
C ALA A 118 -6.38 -4.76 3.18
N ILE A 119 -5.90 -4.18 2.08
CA ILE A 119 -5.84 -4.87 0.78
C ILE A 119 -4.68 -5.86 0.80
N THR A 120 -4.90 -7.05 0.26
CA THR A 120 -3.91 -8.13 0.28
C THR A 120 -2.89 -7.98 -0.83
N ILE A 121 -1.73 -8.64 -0.68
CA ILE A 121 -0.78 -8.77 -1.78
C ILE A 121 -1.39 -9.55 -2.95
N ASP A 122 -2.15 -10.62 -2.67
CA ASP A 122 -2.90 -11.38 -3.68
C ASP A 122 -3.81 -10.49 -4.53
N HIS A 123 -4.53 -9.54 -3.91
CA HIS A 123 -5.38 -8.60 -4.62
C HIS A 123 -4.58 -7.69 -5.55
N ILE A 124 -3.45 -7.19 -5.06
CA ILE A 124 -2.56 -6.31 -5.82
C ILE A 124 -1.97 -7.08 -7.00
N GLU A 125 -1.47 -8.30 -6.78
CA GLU A 125 -0.95 -9.16 -7.85
C GLU A 125 -2.00 -9.47 -8.91
N ASN A 126 -3.22 -9.84 -8.50
CA ASN A 126 -4.30 -10.13 -9.45
C ASN A 126 -4.66 -8.89 -10.26
N SER A 127 -4.73 -7.71 -9.63
CA SER A 127 -5.01 -6.45 -10.32
C SER A 127 -3.90 -6.07 -11.31
N LEU A 128 -2.63 -6.20 -10.92
CA LEU A 128 -1.49 -5.93 -11.80
C LEU A 128 -1.48 -6.89 -13.01
N ASN A 129 -1.78 -8.16 -12.80
CA ASN A 129 -1.89 -9.13 -13.88
C ASN A 129 -3.09 -8.84 -14.81
N GLU A 130 -4.25 -8.47 -14.25
CA GLU A 130 -5.45 -8.13 -15.04
C GLU A 130 -5.25 -6.86 -15.88
N GLU A 131 -4.58 -5.84 -15.31
CA GLU A 131 -4.44 -4.53 -15.96
C GLU A 131 -3.19 -4.40 -16.83
N MET A 132 -2.09 -5.06 -16.45
CA MET A 132 -0.78 -4.90 -17.11
C MET A 132 -0.18 -6.21 -17.63
N GLY A 133 -0.81 -7.36 -17.36
CA GLY A 133 -0.31 -8.66 -17.81
C GLY A 133 1.01 -9.08 -17.16
N MET A 134 1.33 -8.55 -15.98
CA MET A 134 2.57 -8.85 -15.26
C MET A 134 2.36 -8.95 -13.75
N ASP A 135 3.18 -9.77 -13.09
CA ASP A 135 3.18 -9.91 -11.63
C ASP A 135 3.91 -8.75 -10.92
N LEU A 136 3.73 -8.68 -9.59
CA LEU A 136 4.30 -7.61 -8.76
C LEU A 136 5.83 -7.63 -8.74
N GLU A 137 6.45 -8.80 -8.71
CA GLU A 137 7.91 -8.93 -8.73
C GLU A 137 8.50 -8.37 -10.03
N SER A 138 7.92 -8.78 -11.16
CA SER A 138 8.26 -8.27 -12.48
C SER A 138 8.03 -6.78 -12.56
N PHE A 139 6.92 -6.27 -12.02
CA PHE A 139 6.60 -4.84 -12.02
C PHE A 139 7.64 -4.02 -11.25
N MET A 140 8.03 -4.48 -10.06
CA MET A 140 9.03 -3.82 -9.23
C MET A 140 10.46 -3.97 -9.78
N GLY A 141 10.75 -5.06 -10.48
CA GLY A 141 12.05 -5.35 -11.09
C GLY A 141 12.27 -4.71 -12.47
N ASN A 142 11.19 -4.39 -13.21
CA ASN A 142 11.26 -3.96 -14.60
C ASN A 142 11.67 -2.49 -14.81
N ASN A 143 12.91 -2.17 -14.47
CA ASN A 143 13.57 -1.00 -15.07
C ASN A 143 13.79 -1.16 -16.59
N LEU A 144 13.67 -2.38 -17.13
CA LEU A 144 14.03 -2.73 -18.51
C LEU A 144 13.02 -2.26 -19.57
N HIS A 145 11.73 -2.13 -19.22
CA HIS A 145 10.67 -1.69 -20.14
C HIS A 145 10.19 -0.26 -19.91
N LEU A 146 10.78 0.47 -18.95
CA LEU A 146 10.36 1.83 -18.61
C LEU A 146 10.38 2.76 -19.82
N GLN A 147 11.37 2.61 -20.71
CA GLN A 147 11.45 3.44 -21.92
C GLN A 147 10.34 3.11 -22.93
N GLU A 148 10.03 1.83 -23.12
CA GLU A 148 8.96 1.38 -24.03
C GLU A 148 7.58 1.79 -23.49
N GLN A 149 7.36 1.65 -22.19
CA GLN A 149 6.14 2.10 -21.51
C GLN A 149 5.99 3.62 -21.57
N LEU A 150 7.07 4.38 -21.36
CA LEU A 150 7.06 5.84 -21.49
C LEU A 150 6.73 6.27 -22.91
N GLN A 151 7.35 5.65 -23.91
CA GLN A 151 7.05 5.92 -25.32
C GLN A 151 5.59 5.58 -25.65
N SER A 152 5.09 4.43 -25.19
CA SER A 152 3.69 4.06 -25.39
C SER A 152 2.77 5.10 -24.75
N PHE A 153 2.99 5.48 -23.49
CA PHE A 153 2.19 6.49 -22.81
C PHE A 153 2.21 7.83 -23.56
N GLN A 154 3.40 8.31 -23.96
CA GLN A 154 3.55 9.56 -24.70
C GLN A 154 2.82 9.55 -26.05
N ASN A 155 2.83 8.42 -26.74
CA ASN A 155 2.26 8.32 -28.08
C ASN A 155 0.76 7.99 -28.09
N THR A 156 0.25 7.27 -27.09
CA THR A 156 -1.13 6.76 -27.11
C THR A 156 -2.05 7.44 -26.09
N LEU A 157 -1.57 7.73 -24.89
CA LEU A 157 -2.41 8.21 -23.78
C LEU A 157 -2.25 9.71 -23.53
N ALA A 158 -1.01 10.21 -23.53
CA ALA A 158 -0.71 11.60 -23.22
C ALA A 158 -1.46 12.63 -24.09
N PRO A 159 -1.65 12.42 -25.41
CA PRO A 159 -2.39 13.37 -26.24
C PRO A 159 -3.87 13.49 -25.80
N ALA A 160 -4.54 12.36 -25.62
CA ALA A 160 -5.96 12.32 -25.23
C ALA A 160 -6.18 12.89 -23.81
N LEU A 161 -5.30 12.55 -22.87
CA LEU A 161 -5.36 13.09 -21.50
C LEU A 161 -5.10 14.59 -21.47
N THR A 162 -4.16 15.07 -22.28
CA THR A 162 -3.86 16.51 -22.42
C THR A 162 -5.05 17.26 -23.01
N GLU A 163 -5.66 16.73 -24.07
CA GLU A 163 -6.87 17.31 -24.66
C GLU A 163 -8.01 17.37 -23.65
N ALA A 164 -8.26 16.28 -22.91
CA ALA A 164 -9.28 16.24 -21.86
C ALA A 164 -9.04 17.27 -20.77
N LEU A 165 -7.79 17.41 -20.30
CA LEU A 165 -7.40 18.40 -19.29
C LEU A 165 -7.59 19.83 -19.80
N VAL A 166 -7.09 20.16 -20.99
CA VAL A 166 -7.24 21.49 -21.60
C VAL A 166 -8.70 21.85 -21.80
N LYS A 167 -9.51 20.88 -22.26
CA LYS A 167 -10.96 21.07 -22.43
C LYS A 167 -11.64 21.43 -21.11
N GLU A 168 -11.28 20.77 -20.01
CA GLU A 168 -11.88 21.05 -18.70
C GLU A 168 -11.43 22.40 -18.14
N LEU A 169 -10.15 22.74 -18.26
CA LEU A 169 -9.63 24.04 -17.85
C LEU A 169 -10.31 25.19 -18.62
N ASN A 170 -10.60 24.98 -19.92
CA ASN A 170 -11.24 25.99 -20.76
C ASN A 170 -12.76 26.14 -20.55
N LYS A 171 -13.44 25.17 -19.91
CA LYS A 171 -14.87 25.32 -19.53
C LYS A 171 -15.08 26.26 -18.35
N THR A 172 -14.02 26.55 -17.61
CA THR A 172 -14.05 27.36 -16.38
C THR A 172 -13.80 28.85 -16.67
N ASN A 173 -13.65 29.22 -17.95
CA ASN A 173 -13.65 30.60 -18.47
C ASN A 173 -14.89 30.83 -19.34
#